data_AF-A0A953WUH4-F1
#
_entry.id   AF-A0A953WUH4-F1
#
_cell.length_a   1.000
_cell.length_b   1.000
_cell.length_c   1.000
_cell.angle_alpha   90.00
_cell.angle_beta   90.00
_cell.angle_gamma   90.00
#
_symmetry.space_group_name_H-M   'P 1'
#
loop_
_entity.id
_entity.type
_entity.pdbx_description
1 polymer ?
#
loop_
_entity_poly.entity_id
_entity_poly.type
_entity_poly.pdbx_seq_one_letter_code
_entity_poly.pdbx_strand_id
1 'polypeptide(L)'
;MTQPDVKAFFDEDTFTVSYVVSDPETKTCAVVDSVLDFDQPSGRTHTASADEIIAFIRAEGLTLDWILETHVHADHLSAAP
;
A
#
# COMPACT_ATOMS: atom_id res chain seq x y z
N MET A 1 -3.95 -22.32 -13.46
CA MET A 1 -3.30 -21.04 -13.10
C MET A 1 -3.91 -20.62 -11.79
N THR A 2 -3.08 -20.40 -10.78
CA THR A 2 -3.50 -19.80 -9.52
C THR A 2 -3.77 -18.32 -9.75
N GLN A 3 -4.89 -17.85 -9.21
CA GLN A 3 -5.30 -16.46 -9.30
C GLN A 3 -4.64 -15.70 -8.14
N PRO A 4 -4.09 -14.49 -8.36
CA PRO A 4 -3.56 -13.69 -7.25
C PRO A 4 -4.72 -13.23 -6.34
N ASP A 5 -4.45 -13.18 -5.04
CA ASP A 5 -5.32 -12.53 -4.07
C ASP A 5 -5.03 -11.02 -4.09
N VAL A 6 -6.09 -10.20 -4.10
CA VAL A 6 -5.98 -8.74 -4.18
C VAL A 6 -6.76 -8.11 -3.03
N LYS A 7 -6.04 -7.41 -2.16
CA LYS A 7 -6.61 -6.64 -1.05
C LYS A 7 -6.46 -5.15 -1.35
N ALA A 8 -7.58 -4.43 -1.31
CA ALA A 8 -7.61 -2.97 -1.45
C ALA A 8 -7.62 -2.28 -0.07
N PHE A 9 -6.99 -1.11 -0.01
CA PHE A 9 -6.97 -0.16 1.11
C PHE A 9 -7.34 1.21 0.55
N PHE A 10 -8.36 1.85 1.12
CA PHE A 10 -8.87 3.12 0.63
C PHE A 10 -8.52 4.23 1.61
N ASP A 11 -7.83 5.26 1.14
CA ASP A 11 -7.59 6.48 1.89
C ASP A 11 -8.68 7.51 1.56
N GLU A 12 -9.41 7.98 2.59
CA GLU A 12 -10.51 8.93 2.41
C GLU A 12 -10.03 10.36 2.14
N ASP A 13 -8.81 10.71 2.58
CA ASP A 13 -8.27 12.07 2.45
C ASP A 13 -7.84 12.37 1.02
N THR A 14 -7.22 11.40 0.33
CA THR A 14 -6.75 11.54 -1.05
C THR A 14 -7.61 10.80 -2.08
N PHE A 15 -8.55 9.96 -1.63
CA PHE A 15 -9.33 9.05 -2.47
C PHE A 15 -8.46 8.03 -3.23
N THR A 16 -7.23 7.80 -2.77
CA THR A 16 -6.32 6.79 -3.33
C THR A 16 -6.76 5.40 -2.90
N VAL A 17 -6.63 4.42 -3.81
CA VAL A 17 -6.76 3.01 -3.47
C VAL A 17 -5.40 2.35 -3.62
N SER A 18 -4.79 1.97 -2.50
CA SER A 18 -3.59 1.15 -2.48
C SER A 18 -3.97 -0.34 -2.54
N TYR A 19 -3.07 -1.17 -3.04
CA TYR A 19 -3.29 -2.62 -3.15
C TYR A 19 -2.15 -3.43 -2.57
N VAL A 20 -2.50 -4.55 -1.94
CA VAL A 20 -1.60 -5.70 -1.78
C VAL A 20 -2.06 -6.78 -2.75
N VAL A 21 -1.17 -7.17 -3.66
CA VAL A 21 -1.37 -8.26 -4.62
C VAL A 21 -0.46 -9.41 -4.19
N SER A 22 -1.02 -10.57 -3.87
CA SER A 22 -0.25 -11.71 -3.35
C SER A 22 -0.47 -13.00 -4.14
N ASP A 23 0.59 -13.79 -4.25
CA ASP A 23 0.52 -15.16 -4.75
C ASP A 23 0.13 -16.13 -3.62
N PRO A 24 -1.03 -16.82 -3.71
CA PRO A 24 -1.48 -17.72 -2.66
C PRO A 24 -0.57 -18.94 -2.45
N GLU A 25 0.23 -19.34 -3.45
CA GLU A 25 1.13 -20.49 -3.35
C GLU A 25 2.43 -20.13 -2.65
N THR A 26 3.13 -19.09 -3.11
CA THR A 26 4.46 -18.73 -2.58
C THR A 26 4.40 -17.77 -1.40
N LYS A 27 3.25 -17.14 -1.14
CA LYS A 27 3.07 -16.09 -0.13
C LYS A 27 3.94 -14.84 -0.39
N THR A 28 4.42 -14.65 -1.61
CA THR A 28 5.06 -13.39 -2.02
C THR A 28 3.98 -12.36 -2.39
N CYS A 29 4.28 -11.07 -2.21
CA CYS A 29 3.36 -9.99 -2.53
C CYS A 29 4.05 -8.74 -3.07
N ALA A 30 3.25 -7.90 -3.70
CA ALA A 30 3.59 -6.55 -4.11
C ALA A 30 2.62 -5.55 -3.47
N VAL A 31 3.14 -4.39 -3.06
CA VAL A 31 2.33 -3.22 -2.69
C VAL A 31 2.29 -2.27 -3.88
N VAL A 32 1.10 -1.74 -4.20
CA VAL A 32 0.89 -0.80 -5.29
C VAL A 32 0.29 0.50 -4.76
N ASP A 33 0.88 1.64 -5.14
CA ASP A 33 0.40 3.00 -4.86
C ASP A 33 0.15 3.26 -3.36
N SER A 34 1.15 2.99 -2.52
CA SER A 34 1.04 3.18 -1.06
C SER A 34 1.05 4.66 -0.65
N VAL A 35 0.20 5.03 0.32
CA VAL A 35 0.05 6.42 0.79
C VAL A 35 0.87 6.69 2.07
N LEU A 36 1.64 7.78 2.04
CA LEU A 36 2.17 8.46 3.22
C LEU A 36 1.24 9.63 3.54
N ASP A 37 0.53 9.53 4.67
CA ASP A 37 -0.47 10.51 5.07
C ASP A 37 0.19 11.89 5.22
N PHE A 38 -0.45 12.95 4.72
CA PHE A 38 0.10 14.30 4.72
C PHE A 38 -0.94 15.36 5.07
N ASP A 39 -0.74 16.02 6.22
CA ASP A 39 -1.54 17.16 6.64
C ASP A 39 -1.00 18.45 6.00
N GLN A 40 -1.60 18.84 4.86
CA GLN A 40 -1.18 19.99 4.06
C GLN A 40 -1.07 21.30 4.88
N PRO A 41 -2.04 21.69 5.74
CA PRO A 41 -1.92 22.85 6.60
C PRO A 41 -0.68 22.90 7.50
N SER A 42 -0.29 21.78 8.11
CA SER A 42 0.83 21.75 9.07
C SER A 42 2.14 21.24 8.50
N GLY A 43 2.12 20.65 7.31
CA GLY A 43 3.27 20.02 6.66
C GLY A 43 3.75 18.76 7.36
N ARG A 44 2.89 18.11 8.17
CA ARG A 44 3.22 16.89 8.91
C ARG A 44 2.89 15.65 8.11
N THR A 45 3.72 14.63 8.26
CA THR A 45 3.47 13.29 7.75
C THR A 45 3.01 12.35 8.87
N HIS A 46 2.17 11.38 8.52
CA HIS A 46 1.78 10.25 9.37
C HIS A 46 1.88 8.95 8.55
N THR A 47 1.93 7.80 9.23
CA THR A 47 2.15 6.48 8.60
C THR A 47 0.97 5.54 8.77
N ALA A 48 -0.20 6.03 9.18
CA ALA A 48 -1.33 5.18 9.52
C ALA A 48 -1.78 4.31 8.33
N SER A 49 -1.85 4.89 7.13
CA SER A 49 -2.20 4.15 5.91
C SER A 49 -1.17 3.07 5.56
N ALA A 50 0.13 3.39 5.64
CA ALA A 50 1.20 2.42 5.39
C ALA A 50 1.26 1.33 6.48
N ASP A 51 1.01 1.68 7.75
CA ASP A 51 1.00 0.76 8.88
C ASP A 51 -0.14 -0.26 8.77
N GLU A 52 -1.30 0.11 8.20
CA GLU A 52 -2.40 -0.82 7.92
C GLU A 52 -1.98 -1.90 6.90
N ILE A 53 -1.31 -1.49 5.82
CA ILE A 53 -0.76 -2.40 4.80
C ILE A 53 0.28 -3.35 5.43
N ILE A 54 1.21 -2.81 6.23
CA ILE A 54 2.22 -3.60 6.93
C ILE A 54 1.57 -4.61 7.89
N ALA A 55 0.54 -4.18 8.63
CA ALA A 55 -0.19 -5.05 9.54
C ALA A 55 -0.87 -6.20 8.80
N PHE A 56 -1.49 -5.93 7.64
CA PHE A 56 -2.09 -6.96 6.79
C PHE A 56 -1.04 -7.96 6.27
N ILE A 57 0.07 -7.48 5.69
CA ILE A 57 1.15 -8.33 5.19
C ILE A 57 1.67 -9.26 6.29
N ARG A 58 1.88 -8.73 7.50
CA ARG A 58 2.33 -9.53 8.66
C ARG A 58 1.28 -10.54 9.12
N ALA A 59 0.01 -10.14 9.18
CA ALA A 59 -1.08 -11.01 9.61
C ALA A 59 -1.29 -12.20 8.67
N GLU A 60 -1.17 -11.98 7.37
CA GLU A 60 -1.30 -13.00 6.32
C GLU A 60 -0.01 -13.82 6.10
N GLY A 61 1.08 -13.48 6.79
CA GLY A 61 2.38 -14.15 6.64
C GLY A 61 3.00 -13.98 5.26
N LEU A 62 2.78 -12.83 4.63
CA LEU A 62 3.26 -12.52 3.29
C LEU A 62 4.70 -11.99 3.32
N THR A 63 5.45 -12.26 2.25
CA THR A 63 6.78 -11.70 2.00
C THR A 63 6.66 -10.60 0.94
N LEU A 64 7.13 -9.40 1.24
CA LEU A 64 7.08 -8.26 0.32
C LEU A 64 8.33 -8.25 -0.57
N ASP A 65 8.13 -8.42 -1.88
CA ASP A 65 9.22 -8.40 -2.87
C ASP A 65 9.24 -7.10 -3.69
N TRP A 66 8.09 -6.46 -3.85
CA TRP A 66 7.95 -5.29 -4.72
C TRP A 66 7.11 -4.19 -4.07
N ILE A 67 7.60 -2.96 -4.21
CA ILE A 67 6.83 -1.75 -3.99
C ILE A 67 6.75 -1.05 -5.34
N LEU A 68 5.54 -0.89 -5.85
CA LEU A 68 5.26 -0.46 -7.21
C LEU A 68 4.45 0.84 -7.19
N GLU A 69 4.83 1.76 -8.06
CA GLU A 69 4.08 2.98 -8.32
C GLU A 69 3.58 2.95 -9.76
N THR A 70 2.29 3.19 -9.96
CA THR A 70 1.69 3.24 -11.29
C THR A 70 2.19 4.45 -12.09
N HIS A 71 2.47 5.55 -11.40
CA HIS A 71 2.99 6.79 -11.98
C HIS A 71 3.59 7.70 -10.89
N VAL A 72 4.04 8.91 -11.29
CA VAL A 72 4.36 9.97 -10.32
C VAL A 72 3.06 10.65 -9.92
N HIS A 73 2.56 10.35 -8.72
CA HIS A 73 1.28 10.84 -8.20
C HIS A 73 1.29 12.33 -7.92
N ALA A 74 0.15 12.99 -8.14
CA ALA A 74 -0.03 14.42 -7.88
C ALA A 74 -0.96 14.71 -6.70
N ASP A 75 -1.66 13.68 -6.22
CA ASP A 75 -2.75 13.73 -5.25
C ASP A 75 -2.35 13.22 -3.85
N HIS A 76 -1.29 12.41 -3.74
CA HIS A 76 -0.76 11.89 -2.48
C HIS A 76 0.76 11.78 -2.49
N LEU A 77 1.35 11.63 -1.30
CA LEU A 77 2.76 11.27 -1.15
C LEU A 77 2.89 9.75 -1.11
N SER A 78 3.84 9.18 -1.85
CA SER A 78 4.12 7.74 -1.78
C SER A 78 4.80 7.37 -0.45
N ALA A 79 4.38 6.25 0.14
CA ALA A 79 5.04 5.61 1.29
C ALA A 79 6.06 4.52 0.90
N ALA A 80 6.55 4.53 -0.34
CA ALA A 80 7.48 3.50 -0.82
C ALA A 80 8.86 3.42 -0.12
N PRO A 81 9.51 4.54 0.28
CA PRO A 81 10.81 4.51 0.98
C PRO A 81 10.73 4.05 2.44
#